data_AF-A0A433TJZ1-F1
#
_entry.id   AF-A0A433TJZ1-F1
#
_cell.length_a   1.000
_cell.length_b   1.000
_cell.length_c   1.000
_cell.angle_alpha   90.00
_cell.angle_beta   90.00
_cell.angle_gamma   90.00
#
_symmetry.space_group_name_H-M   'P 1'
#
loop_
_entity.id
_entity.type
_entity.pdbx_description
1 polymer ?
#
loop_
_entity_poly.entity_id
_entity_poly.type
_entity_poly.pdbx_seq_one_letter_code
_entity_poly.pdbx_strand_id
1 'polypeptide(L)'
;VLSLDKDEVLVPRQDVTLKALLQRLFLERPNTASLVFPTQFFLTTWDPSHPEEEMVFLRYRRTRTVRWECWKYAFLPGRVRAAVTHEVFPFTGYSPGDRVSRKDAILHHYRACPKDTWGTCEVSSTLDNTMARYKAALTARIGEAKAALAVELKQMGSDETDDDKNGSMRED
;
A
#
# COMPACT_ATOMS: atom_id res chain seq x y z
N VAL A 1 4.61 10.71 -10.15
CA VAL A 1 5.07 9.35 -10.49
C VAL A 1 5.50 8.67 -9.20
N LEU A 2 5.08 7.41 -9.04
CA LEU A 2 5.49 6.57 -7.92
C LEU A 2 6.57 5.63 -8.46
N SER A 3 7.81 5.79 -7.99
CA SER A 3 8.91 4.89 -8.36
C SER A 3 9.04 3.84 -7.27
N LEU A 4 8.33 2.73 -7.45
CA LEU A 4 8.46 1.54 -6.60
C LEU A 4 9.01 0.40 -7.44
N ASP A 5 10.00 -0.30 -6.90
CA ASP A 5 10.46 -1.56 -7.49
C ASP A 5 9.40 -2.66 -7.28
N LYS A 6 9.47 -3.73 -8.07
CA LYS A 6 8.46 -4.83 -8.04
C LYS A 6 8.40 -5.57 -6.70
N ASP A 7 9.41 -5.41 -5.86
CA ASP A 7 9.55 -6.04 -4.55
C ASP A 7 9.24 -5.09 -3.38
N GLU A 8 8.66 -3.93 -3.68
CA GLU A 8 8.33 -2.90 -2.71
C GLU A 8 6.82 -2.71 -2.54
N VAL A 9 6.36 -2.63 -1.29
CA VAL A 9 4.95 -2.38 -0.94
C VAL A 9 4.87 -1.20 0.02
N LEU A 10 4.18 -0.15 -0.39
CA LEU A 10 3.93 1.01 0.45
C LEU A 10 2.57 0.89 1.14
N VAL A 11 2.58 0.73 2.46
CA VAL A 11 1.35 0.64 3.26
C VAL A 11 1.23 1.85 4.19
N PRO A 12 0.18 2.68 4.02
CA PRO A 12 -0.13 3.73 4.97
C PRO A 12 -0.46 3.14 6.36
N ARG A 13 -0.07 3.83 7.44
CA ARG A 13 -0.26 3.32 8.81
C ARG A 13 -1.47 3.87 9.56
N GLN A 14 -2.11 4.94 9.08
CA GLN A 14 -3.16 5.68 9.78
C GLN A 14 -4.55 5.56 9.11
N ASP A 15 -4.94 4.37 8.66
CA ASP A 15 -6.25 4.11 8.01
C ASP A 15 -6.58 5.00 6.79
N VAL A 16 -5.57 5.65 6.21
CA VAL A 16 -5.69 6.45 5.00
C VAL A 16 -5.32 5.64 3.76
N THR A 17 -5.96 5.93 2.62
CA THR A 17 -5.53 5.36 1.33
C THR A 17 -4.17 5.94 0.92
N LEU A 18 -3.41 5.22 0.09
CA LEU A 18 -2.13 5.73 -0.43
C LEU A 18 -2.32 7.07 -1.17
N LYS A 19 -3.40 7.20 -1.95
CA LYS A 19 -3.74 8.45 -2.65
C LYS A 19 -3.97 9.59 -1.66
N ALA A 20 -4.81 9.37 -0.65
CA ALA A 20 -5.11 10.38 0.36
C ALA A 20 -3.85 10.78 1.16
N LEU A 21 -3.00 9.81 1.50
CA LEU A 21 -1.72 10.06 2.16
C LEU A 21 -0.82 10.97 1.31
N LEU A 22 -0.58 10.61 0.05
CA LEU A 22 0.29 11.40 -0.83
C LEU A 22 -0.26 12.81 -1.06
N GLN A 23 -1.58 12.94 -1.28
CA GLN A 23 -2.22 14.25 -1.44
C GLN A 23 -2.01 15.13 -0.20
N ARG A 24 -2.27 14.60 0.99
CA ARG A 24 -2.05 15.31 2.26
C ARG A 24 -0.59 15.75 2.40
N LEU A 25 0.36 14.83 2.22
CA LEU A 25 1.78 15.13 2.41
C LEU A 25 2.32 16.17 1.40
N PHE A 26 1.87 16.15 0.15
CA PHE A 26 2.25 17.17 -0.83
C PHE A 26 1.57 18.53 -0.58
N LEU A 27 0.35 18.55 -0.02
CA LEU A 27 -0.32 19.78 0.40
C LEU A 27 0.39 20.43 1.60
N GLU A 28 0.80 19.63 2.58
CA GLU A 28 1.55 20.09 3.76
C GLU A 28 2.96 20.59 3.40
N ARG A 29 3.50 20.18 2.25
CA ARG A 29 4.89 20.45 1.81
C ARG A 29 4.90 21.04 0.40
N PRO A 30 4.38 22.27 0.22
CA PRO A 30 4.11 22.81 -1.11
C PRO A 30 5.36 22.99 -1.98
N ASN A 31 6.53 23.17 -1.36
CA ASN A 31 7.81 23.37 -2.06
C ASN A 31 8.57 22.06 -2.33
N THR A 32 8.03 20.91 -1.94
CA THR A 32 8.72 19.62 -2.13
C THR A 32 8.53 19.09 -3.54
N ALA A 33 9.61 18.59 -4.16
CA ALA A 33 9.53 17.88 -5.43
C ALA A 33 9.22 16.38 -5.22
N SER A 34 9.61 15.83 -4.06
CA SER A 34 9.41 14.42 -3.74
C SER A 34 9.17 14.14 -2.26
N LEU A 35 8.54 13.01 -1.98
CA LEU A 35 8.36 12.44 -0.66
C LEU A 35 9.24 11.20 -0.55
N VAL A 36 10.12 11.20 0.45
CA VAL A 36 11.14 10.16 0.64
C VAL A 36 10.68 9.23 1.77
N PHE A 37 10.52 7.95 1.47
CA PHE A 37 9.97 6.96 2.41
C PHE A 37 11.10 6.20 3.11
N PRO A 38 11.00 6.03 4.45
CA PRO A 38 11.86 5.10 5.16
C PRO A 38 11.56 3.67 4.71
N THR A 39 12.61 2.93 4.35
CA THR A 39 12.50 1.55 3.87
C THR A 39 12.80 0.58 4.99
N GLN A 40 11.88 -0.37 5.20
CA GLN A 40 12.04 -1.47 6.11
C GLN A 40 12.18 -2.77 5.31
N PHE A 41 13.26 -3.47 5.57
CA PHE A 41 13.62 -4.67 4.82
C PHE A 41 13.08 -5.92 5.48
N PHE A 42 12.41 -6.74 4.68
CA PHE A 42 11.88 -8.05 5.04
C PHE A 42 12.73 -9.09 4.32
N LEU A 43 13.54 -9.84 5.10
CA LEU A 43 14.50 -10.76 4.50
C LEU A 43 13.90 -12.14 4.30
N THR A 44 13.80 -12.55 3.04
CA THR A 44 13.31 -13.89 2.66
C THR A 44 14.27 -15.02 3.04
N THR A 45 15.52 -14.67 3.35
CA THR A 45 16.58 -15.60 3.78
C THR A 45 16.40 -16.13 5.21
N TRP A 46 15.59 -15.48 6.06
CA TRP A 46 15.44 -15.86 7.48
C TRP A 46 14.34 -16.89 7.76
N ASP A 47 14.01 -17.68 6.74
CA ASP A 47 12.84 -18.55 6.68
C ASP A 47 11.50 -17.81 6.85
N PRO A 48 10.40 -18.33 6.26
CA PRO A 48 9.08 -17.75 6.46
C PRO A 48 8.68 -17.86 7.93
N SER A 49 8.31 -16.72 8.53
CA SER A 49 7.76 -16.67 9.89
C SER A 49 6.35 -17.28 10.00
N HIS A 50 5.63 -17.30 8.88
CA HIS A 50 4.26 -17.79 8.74
C HIS A 50 4.14 -18.56 7.41
N PRO A 51 4.74 -19.75 7.30
CA PRO A 51 4.81 -20.51 6.04
C PRO A 51 3.45 -20.86 5.43
N GLU A 52 2.41 -20.92 6.26
CA GLU A 52 1.03 -21.26 5.91
C GLU A 52 0.30 -20.14 5.14
N GLU A 53 0.76 -18.90 5.22
CA GLU A 53 0.11 -17.78 4.52
C GLU A 53 0.26 -17.91 3.00
N GLU A 54 -0.77 -17.60 2.21
CA GLU A 54 -0.68 -17.70 0.75
C GLU A 54 0.18 -16.57 0.14
N MET A 55 0.05 -15.35 0.66
CA MET A 55 0.76 -14.19 0.14
C MET A 55 2.16 -14.07 0.74
N VAL A 56 3.17 -13.91 -0.12
CA VAL A 56 4.58 -13.76 0.28
C VAL A 56 4.80 -12.67 1.34
N PHE A 57 4.10 -11.55 1.22
CA PHE A 57 4.22 -10.39 2.13
C PHE A 57 3.71 -10.68 3.56
N LEU A 58 2.93 -11.75 3.73
CA LEU A 58 2.41 -12.21 5.02
C LEU A 58 3.26 -13.34 5.61
N ARG A 59 3.96 -14.11 4.76
CA ARG A 59 4.90 -15.16 5.18
C ARG A 59 6.11 -14.60 5.90
N TYR A 60 6.67 -13.51 5.38
CA TYR A 60 7.89 -12.88 5.90
C TYR A 60 7.54 -11.62 6.69
N ARG A 61 7.48 -11.73 8.02
CA ARG A 61 7.18 -10.60 8.92
C ARG A 61 8.37 -10.12 9.74
N ARG A 62 9.47 -10.89 9.73
CA ARG A 62 10.72 -10.48 10.36
C ARG A 62 11.38 -9.39 9.51
N THR A 63 11.77 -8.31 10.16
CA THR A 63 12.35 -7.14 9.50
C THR A 63 13.75 -6.84 10.00
N ARG A 64 14.54 -6.06 9.26
CA ARG A 64 15.65 -5.30 9.84
C ARG A 64 15.20 -3.93 10.32
N THR A 65 16.00 -3.34 11.19
CA THR A 65 15.92 -1.90 11.49
C THR A 65 15.98 -1.10 10.19
N VAL A 66 15.15 -0.06 10.10
CA VAL A 66 15.13 0.89 8.98
C VAL A 66 16.54 1.43 8.72
N ARG A 67 16.98 1.34 7.47
CA ARG A 67 18.29 1.80 7.00
C ARG A 67 18.13 3.07 6.17
N TRP A 68 19.06 4.01 6.33
CA TRP A 68 18.96 5.34 5.73
C TRP A 68 19.44 5.36 4.27
N GLU A 69 20.32 4.44 3.91
CA GLU A 69 20.97 4.31 2.62
C GLU A 69 20.06 3.74 1.51
N CYS A 70 18.80 3.42 1.79
CA CYS A 70 17.91 2.71 0.86
C CYS A 70 16.51 3.33 0.74
N TRP A 71 16.39 4.64 0.84
CA TRP A 71 15.10 5.28 0.63
C TRP A 71 14.63 5.20 -0.83
N LYS A 72 13.32 5.27 -0.97
CA LYS A 72 12.61 5.40 -2.25
C LYS A 72 11.68 6.58 -2.15
N TYR A 73 11.13 7.00 -3.29
CA TYR A 73 10.41 8.26 -3.34
C TYR A 73 9.19 8.23 -4.25
N ALA A 74 8.22 9.07 -3.91
CA ALA A 74 7.16 9.50 -4.81
C ALA A 74 7.43 10.95 -5.19
N PHE A 75 7.30 11.32 -6.46
CA PHE A 75 7.62 12.67 -6.90
C PHE A 75 6.58 13.27 -7.83
N LEU A 76 6.54 14.60 -7.89
CA LEU A 76 5.69 15.36 -8.81
C LEU A 76 6.46 15.62 -10.11
N PRO A 77 6.05 15.06 -11.26
CA PRO A 77 6.83 15.17 -12.50
C PRO A 77 7.09 16.62 -12.92
N GLY A 78 6.12 17.51 -12.74
CA GLY A 78 6.29 18.93 -13.06
C GLY A 78 7.30 19.69 -12.18
N ARG A 79 7.88 19.05 -11.16
CA ARG A 79 8.86 19.64 -10.23
C ARG A 79 10.23 18.98 -10.33
N VAL A 80 10.39 17.96 -11.17
CA VAL A 80 11.57 17.11 -11.25
C VAL A 80 12.16 17.14 -12.65
N ARG A 81 13.45 17.43 -12.74
CA ARG A 81 14.23 17.40 -13.98
C ARG A 81 14.70 15.98 -14.32
N ALA A 82 15.16 15.25 -13.31
CA ALA A 82 15.66 13.88 -13.46
C ALA A 82 15.48 13.10 -12.16
N ALA A 83 15.49 11.77 -12.27
CA ALA A 83 15.34 10.87 -11.15
C ALA A 83 16.20 9.62 -11.40
N VAL A 84 16.87 9.13 -10.36
CA VAL A 84 17.66 7.89 -10.35
C VAL A 84 17.24 7.06 -9.13
N THR A 85 17.69 5.81 -9.03
CA THR A 85 17.16 4.80 -8.08
C THR A 85 16.89 5.29 -6.65
N HIS A 86 17.74 6.18 -6.10
CA HIS A 86 17.61 6.68 -4.72
C HIS A 86 17.61 8.21 -4.61
N GLU A 87 17.57 8.94 -5.73
CA GLU A 87 17.71 10.39 -5.73
C GLU A 87 16.82 11.07 -6.79
N VAL A 88 16.34 12.25 -6.44
CA VAL A 88 15.50 13.11 -7.28
C VAL A 88 16.23 14.44 -7.48
N PHE A 89 16.30 14.89 -8.73
CA PHE A 89 16.89 16.16 -9.12
C PHE A 89 15.77 17.16 -9.44
N PRO A 90 15.43 18.08 -8.52
CA PRO A 90 14.32 19.02 -8.71
C PRO A 90 14.67 20.13 -9.71
N PHE A 91 13.65 20.81 -10.21
CA PHE A 91 13.81 22.15 -10.82
C PHE A 91 14.14 23.19 -9.74
N THR A 92 14.72 24.32 -10.17
CA THR A 92 15.00 25.46 -9.27
C THR A 92 13.71 25.90 -8.56
N GLY A 93 13.79 26.15 -7.25
CA GLY A 93 12.66 26.55 -6.43
C GLY A 93 11.93 25.40 -5.70
N TYR A 94 12.31 24.14 -5.95
CA TYR A 94 11.78 22.99 -5.22
C TYR A 94 12.87 22.25 -4.43
N SER A 95 12.50 21.68 -3.28
CA SER A 95 13.39 20.82 -2.50
C SER A 95 13.44 19.41 -3.09
N PRO A 96 14.60 18.72 -3.05
CA PRO A 96 14.78 17.41 -3.68
C PRO A 96 13.88 16.34 -3.05
N GLY A 97 13.60 16.44 -1.75
CA GLY A 97 12.53 15.68 -1.13
C GLY A 97 12.46 15.80 0.39
N ASP A 98 11.27 15.56 0.92
CA ASP A 98 11.01 15.54 2.36
C ASP A 98 10.78 14.13 2.88
N ARG A 99 11.41 13.82 4.02
CA ARG A 99 11.25 12.51 4.65
C ARG A 99 9.85 12.34 5.22
N VAL A 100 9.21 11.24 4.84
CA VAL A 100 7.93 10.82 5.41
C VAL A 100 8.18 10.19 6.78
N SER A 101 7.35 10.55 7.75
CA SER A 101 7.45 9.98 9.09
C SER A 101 7.11 8.49 9.06
N ARG A 102 7.83 7.69 9.85
CA ARG A 102 7.50 6.27 10.07
C ARG A 102 6.08 6.08 10.64
N LYS A 103 5.50 7.11 11.26
CA LYS A 103 4.11 7.10 11.74
C LYS A 103 3.09 7.22 10.60
N ASP A 104 3.48 7.85 9.50
CA ASP A 104 2.60 8.04 8.33
C ASP A 104 2.66 6.82 7.41
N ALA A 105 3.88 6.45 7.01
CA ALA A 105 4.11 5.28 6.17
C ALA A 105 5.55 4.77 6.28
N ILE A 106 5.69 3.48 6.00
CA ILE A 106 6.98 2.81 5.81
C ILE A 106 6.87 2.02 4.52
N LEU A 107 7.94 2.04 3.73
CA LEU A 107 8.05 1.19 2.57
C LEU A 107 8.56 -0.18 2.96
N HIS A 108 7.81 -1.22 2.64
CA HIS A 108 8.24 -2.59 2.86
C HIS A 108 9.01 -3.08 1.64
N HIS A 109 10.25 -3.53 1.83
CA HIS A 109 11.08 -4.08 0.75
C HIS A 109 11.41 -5.54 1.04
N TYR A 110 10.84 -6.45 0.25
CA TYR A 110 10.96 -7.90 0.44
C TYR A 110 12.06 -8.47 -0.45
N ARG A 111 13.17 -8.93 0.13
CA ARG A 111 14.31 -9.41 -0.66
C ARG A 111 15.15 -10.45 0.06
N ALA A 112 15.98 -11.17 -0.69
CA ALA A 112 17.09 -11.91 -0.10
C ALA A 112 18.15 -10.95 0.45
N CYS A 113 18.88 -11.41 1.47
CA CYS A 113 20.03 -10.68 2.02
C CYS A 113 21.05 -10.35 0.92
N PRO A 114 21.38 -9.06 0.68
CA PRO A 114 22.45 -8.69 -0.24
C PRO A 114 23.82 -8.91 0.42
N LYS A 115 24.39 -10.10 0.21
CA LYS A 115 25.65 -10.54 0.84
C LYS A 115 26.84 -9.61 0.54
N ASP A 116 26.87 -9.01 -0.64
CA ASP A 116 27.98 -8.18 -1.10
C ASP A 116 27.89 -6.72 -0.62
N THR A 117 26.71 -6.29 -0.15
CA THR A 117 26.46 -4.91 0.25
C THR A 117 26.33 -4.79 1.77
N TRP A 118 25.81 -5.82 2.44
CA TRP A 118 25.60 -5.80 3.89
C TRP A 118 26.53 -6.80 4.57
N GLY A 119 27.56 -6.30 5.26
CA GLY A 119 28.57 -7.13 5.94
C GLY A 119 27.99 -8.16 6.92
N THR A 120 26.80 -7.91 7.49
CA THR A 120 26.00 -8.93 8.19
C THR A 120 24.51 -8.74 7.90
N CYS A 121 23.77 -9.84 7.78
CA CYS A 121 22.31 -9.88 7.75
C CYS A 121 21.77 -10.39 9.08
N GLU A 122 22.04 -9.63 10.15
CA GLU A 122 21.53 -9.93 11.48
C GLU A 122 20.00 -9.85 11.51
N VAL A 123 19.41 -10.93 12.00
CA VAL A 123 17.99 -11.03 12.33
C VAL A 123 17.67 -9.98 13.38
N SER A 124 16.85 -8.99 13.03
CA SER A 124 16.24 -8.17 14.07
C SER A 124 15.05 -8.94 14.63
N SER A 125 14.84 -8.88 15.94
CA SER A 125 13.67 -9.45 16.62
C SER A 125 12.37 -8.68 16.31
N THR A 126 12.40 -7.69 15.42
CA THR A 126 11.25 -6.86 15.09
C THR A 126 10.34 -7.58 14.09
N LEU A 127 9.18 -8.02 14.59
CA LEU A 127 8.07 -8.47 13.78
C LEU A 127 7.20 -7.28 13.37
N ASP A 128 6.96 -7.12 12.07
CA ASP A 128 6.02 -6.12 11.55
C ASP A 128 4.73 -6.79 11.05
N ASN A 129 3.60 -6.43 11.67
CA ASN A 129 2.27 -6.96 11.37
C ASN A 129 1.42 -6.04 10.49
N THR A 130 2.02 -5.02 9.85
CA THR A 130 1.27 -4.03 9.06
C THR A 130 0.52 -4.66 7.90
N MET A 131 1.14 -5.61 7.18
CA MET A 131 0.45 -6.36 6.12
C MET A 131 -0.70 -7.23 6.66
N ALA A 132 -0.53 -7.82 7.85
CA ALA A 132 -1.57 -8.63 8.47
C ALA A 132 -2.80 -7.78 8.85
N ARG A 133 -2.57 -6.60 9.43
CA ARG A 133 -3.64 -5.62 9.72
C ARG A 133 -4.33 -5.17 8.43
N TYR A 134 -3.56 -4.88 7.38
CA TYR A 134 -4.10 -4.49 6.08
C TYR A 134 -4.98 -5.60 5.47
N LYS A 135 -4.53 -6.86 5.50
CA LYS A 135 -5.34 -8.02 5.07
C LYS A 135 -6.66 -8.08 5.84
N ALA A 136 -6.61 -7.99 7.16
CA ALA A 136 -7.82 -8.05 7.98
C ALA A 136 -8.82 -6.94 7.62
N ALA A 137 -8.34 -5.69 7.50
CA ALA A 137 -9.18 -4.56 7.10
C ALA A 137 -9.76 -4.70 5.68
N LEU A 138 -8.96 -5.18 4.73
CA LEU A 138 -9.41 -5.42 3.36
C LEU A 138 -10.46 -6.53 3.30
N THR A 139 -10.25 -7.64 4.02
CA THR A 139 -11.20 -8.76 4.09
C THR A 139 -12.53 -8.29 4.66
N ALA A 140 -12.54 -7.47 5.72
CA ALA A 140 -13.77 -6.90 6.29
C ALA A 140 -14.53 -6.06 5.24
N ARG A 141 -13.84 -5.13 4.57
CA ARG A 141 -14.44 -4.27 3.53
C ARG A 141 -15.01 -5.05 2.34
N ILE A 142 -14.31 -6.10 1.91
CA ILE A 142 -14.80 -6.98 0.83
C ILE A 142 -16.05 -7.74 1.31
N GLY A 143 -16.06 -8.20 2.56
CA GLY A 143 -17.23 -8.86 3.16
C GLY A 143 -18.46 -7.95 3.17
N GLU A 144 -18.29 -6.70 3.62
CA GLU A 144 -19.34 -5.68 3.62
C GLU A 144 -19.86 -5.40 2.20
N ALA A 145 -18.97 -5.19 1.23
CA ALA A 145 -19.34 -4.94 -0.16
C ALA A 145 -20.11 -6.12 -0.80
N LYS A 146 -19.69 -7.36 -0.52
CA LYS A 146 -20.39 -8.56 -0.99
C LYS A 146 -21.78 -8.68 -0.37
N ALA A 147 -21.92 -8.38 0.92
CA ALA A 147 -23.20 -8.40 1.60
C ALA A 147 -24.17 -7.36 1.01
N ALA A 148 -23.69 -6.14 0.78
CA ALA A 148 -24.48 -5.07 0.15
C ALA A 148 -24.95 -5.48 -1.26
N LEU A 149 -24.05 -5.98 -2.11
CA LEU A 149 -24.39 -6.44 -3.45
C LEU A 149 -25.42 -7.59 -3.43
N ALA A 150 -25.32 -8.49 -2.46
CA ALA A 150 -26.30 -9.58 -2.31
C ALA A 150 -27.69 -9.08 -1.90
N VAL A 151 -27.80 -7.94 -1.21
CA VAL A 151 -29.09 -7.30 -0.91
C VAL A 151 -29.66 -6.64 -2.16
N GLU A 152 -28.84 -5.89 -2.91
CA GLU A 152 -29.26 -5.23 -4.16
C GLU A 152 -29.77 -6.25 -5.20
N LEU A 153 -29.04 -7.35 -5.39
CA LEU A 153 -29.45 -8.41 -6.32
C LEU A 153 -30.78 -9.07 -5.92
N LYS A 154 -31.07 -9.19 -4.62
CA LYS A 154 -32.36 -9.72 -4.15
C LYS A 154 -33.51 -8.75 -4.40
N GLN A 155 -33.27 -7.45 -4.24
CA GLN A 155 -34.27 -6.40 -4.49
C GLN A 155 -34.60 -6.29 -5.98
N MET A 156 -33.59 -6.36 -6.85
CA MET A 156 -33.79 -6.40 -8.30
C MET A 156 -34.56 -7.64 -8.76
N GLY A 157 -34.33 -8.80 -8.13
CA GLY A 157 -35.04 -10.04 -8.46
C GLY A 157 -36.48 -10.11 -7.91
N SER A 158 -36.85 -9.28 -6.92
CA SER A 158 -38.24 -9.19 -6.43
C SER A 158 -39.09 -8.23 -7.25
N ASP A 159 -38.51 -7.16 -7.80
CA ASP A 159 -39.24 -6.18 -8.62
C ASP A 159 -39.73 -6.78 -9.95
N GLU A 160 -39.05 -7.78 -10.52
CA GLU A 160 -39.52 -8.46 -11.76
C GLU A 160 -40.72 -9.39 -11.53
N THR A 161 -41.09 -9.73 -10.29
CA THR A 161 -42.18 -10.68 -10.02
C THR A 161 -43.56 -10.06 -9.75
N ASP A 162 -43.65 -8.73 -9.65
CA ASP A 162 -44.90 -8.03 -9.31
C ASP A 162 -45.65 -7.45 -10.53
N ASP A 163 -45.06 -7.38 -11.71
CA ASP A 163 -45.73 -6.84 -12.92
C ASP A 163 -46.62 -7.85 -13.67
N ASP A 164 -46.51 -9.16 -13.40
CA ASP A 164 -47.25 -10.20 -14.14
C ASP A 164 -48.64 -10.54 -13.57
N LYS A 165 -49.11 -9.86 -12.50
CA LYS A 165 -50.38 -10.21 -11.83
C LYS A 165 -51.56 -9.28 -12.05
N ASN A 166 -51.46 -8.24 -12.89
CA ASN A 166 -52.56 -7.26 -13.06
C ASN A 166 -53.26 -7.28 -14.43
N GLY A 167 -53.06 -8.32 -15.24
CA GLY A 167 -53.61 -8.44 -16.59
C GLY A 167 -54.74 -9.45 -16.77
N SER A 168 -55.73 -9.51 -15.87
CA SER A 168 -56.97 -10.27 -16.14
C SER A 168 -58.15 -9.69 -15.39
N MET A 169 -58.94 -8.87 -16.10
CA MET A 169 -60.41 -8.84 -16.07
C MET A 169 -60.90 -7.56 -16.74
N ARG A 170 -61.50 -7.73 -17.92
CA ARG A 170 -62.64 -6.97 -18.43
C ARG A 170 -63.09 -7.61 -19.74
N GLU A 171 -63.95 -8.61 -19.60
CA GLU A 171 -64.95 -8.93 -20.62
C GLU A 171 -66.18 -8.08 -20.28
N ASP A 172 -66.70 -7.37 -21.29
CA ASP A 172 -68.12 -7.05 -21.51
C ASP A 172 -68.29 -6.65 -22.98
#